data_AF-A0A1S3IYW9-F1
#
_entry.id   AF-A0A1S3IYW9-F1
#
_cell.length_a   1.000
_cell.length_b   1.000
_cell.length_c   1.000
_cell.angle_alpha   90.00
_cell.angle_beta   90.00
_cell.angle_gamma   90.00
#
_symmetry.space_group_name_H-M   'P 1'
#
loop_
_entity.id
_entity.type
_entity.pdbx_description
1 polymer ?
#
loop_
_entity_poly.entity_id
_entity_poly.type
_entity_poly.pdbx_seq_one_letter_code
_entity_poly.pdbx_strand_id
1 'polypeptide(L)'
;MLQLGSSKGRSVTVTDFQVKIEDSVSDFDGDSPCHGPDADILCSDPRGRAGSYIGGAPDGCECTNVVKNLCSRAYTQTRNWKRGTKVWGNCNRIQQFTAIATFPSGSYSGHAAIFDSCTSNGIKVWDQWCGRGKMDSRIIRVGNNYHYPSNAAEAFYTIEV
;
A
#
# COMPACT_ATOMS: atom_id res chain seq x y z
N MET A 1 39.22 -32.32 28.17
CA MET A 1 38.35 -33.19 28.99
C MET A 1 37.47 -32.29 29.85
N LEU A 2 36.19 -32.62 29.97
CA LEU A 2 35.05 -31.79 30.44
C LEU A 2 35.09 -31.37 31.93
N GLN A 3 34.32 -30.32 32.31
CA GLN A 3 33.14 -30.37 33.22
C GLN A 3 32.48 -28.96 33.35
N LEU A 4 31.27 -28.70 32.84
CA LEU A 4 29.89 -28.79 33.42
C LEU A 4 29.54 -27.84 34.60
N GLY A 5 28.79 -26.77 34.27
CA GLY A 5 27.48 -26.33 34.82
C GLY A 5 27.22 -26.07 36.32
N SER A 6 26.52 -24.97 36.64
CA SER A 6 25.36 -24.97 37.56
C SER A 6 24.59 -23.63 37.55
N SER A 7 23.28 -23.74 37.35
CA SER A 7 22.24 -22.70 37.40
C SER A 7 21.87 -22.25 38.82
N LYS A 8 21.42 -21.01 39.00
CA LYS A 8 20.55 -20.61 40.11
C LYS A 8 19.31 -19.89 39.56
N GLY A 9 18.19 -20.60 39.50
CA GLY A 9 16.86 -20.03 39.30
C GLY A 9 16.35 -19.40 40.60
N ARG A 10 15.62 -18.29 40.48
CA ARG A 10 14.82 -17.72 41.57
C ARG A 10 13.37 -18.13 41.35
N SER A 11 12.81 -18.83 42.34
CA SER A 11 11.40 -19.15 42.47
C SER A 11 10.62 -17.91 42.91
N VAL A 12 9.48 -17.64 42.30
CA VAL A 12 8.49 -16.66 42.77
C VAL A 12 7.14 -17.36 42.81
N THR A 13 6.59 -17.48 44.01
CA THR A 13 5.25 -17.99 44.31
C THR A 13 4.20 -16.94 43.95
N VAL A 14 3.17 -17.35 43.20
CA VAL A 14 2.04 -16.50 42.79
C VAL A 14 0.96 -16.60 43.86
N THR A 15 0.72 -15.50 44.58
CA THR A 15 -0.49 -15.30 45.38
C THR A 15 -1.29 -14.15 44.82
N ASP A 16 -2.43 -14.54 44.26
CA ASP A 16 -3.70 -13.82 44.16
C ASP A 16 -3.87 -12.63 43.20
N PHE A 17 -5.06 -12.65 42.61
CA PHE A 17 -5.58 -11.84 41.52
C PHE A 17 -5.87 -10.39 41.94
N GLN A 18 -5.38 -9.42 41.14
CA GLN A 18 -6.19 -8.30 40.61
C GLN A 18 -5.49 -7.74 39.36
N VAL A 19 -5.98 -8.11 38.18
CA VAL A 19 -5.57 -7.46 36.93
C VAL A 19 -6.46 -6.23 36.73
N LYS A 20 -5.93 -5.04 37.05
CA LYS A 20 -6.39 -3.79 36.44
C LYS A 20 -5.74 -3.71 35.06
N ILE A 21 -6.53 -3.81 34.00
CA ILE A 21 -6.07 -3.45 32.65
C ILE A 21 -6.18 -1.94 32.55
N GLU A 22 -5.08 -1.26 32.84
CA GLU A 22 -4.78 0.05 32.29
C GLU A 22 -3.67 -0.20 31.28
N ASP A 23 -4.03 -0.36 30.00
CA ASP A 23 -3.07 -0.55 28.92
C ASP A 23 -2.24 0.72 28.75
N SER A 24 -1.15 0.75 29.52
CA SER A 24 0.02 1.57 29.28
C SER A 24 0.53 1.27 27.88
N VAL A 25 0.46 2.28 27.02
CA VAL A 25 1.13 2.34 25.72
C VAL A 25 2.64 2.10 25.90
N SER A 26 3.07 0.85 25.76
CA SER A 26 4.49 0.49 25.79
C SER A 26 5.08 0.59 24.39
N ASP A 27 5.92 1.61 24.20
CA ASP A 27 7.24 1.51 23.59
C ASP A 27 7.40 0.38 22.55
N PHE A 28 7.07 0.69 21.30
CA PHE A 28 7.72 0.06 20.16
C PHE A 28 8.82 1.00 19.67
N ASP A 29 10.03 0.81 20.21
CA ASP A 29 11.28 1.16 19.56
C ASP A 29 11.42 0.34 18.27
N GLY A 30 10.77 0.80 17.21
CA GLY A 30 10.91 0.28 15.87
C GLY A 30 11.36 1.41 14.95
N ASP A 31 12.68 1.49 14.74
CA ASP A 31 13.35 2.06 13.56
C ASP A 31 12.39 2.67 12.53
N SER A 32 12.08 3.96 12.69
CA SER A 32 11.44 4.73 11.63
C SER A 32 12.47 4.87 10.50
N PRO A 33 12.31 4.21 9.34
CA PRO A 33 13.22 4.44 8.24
C PRO A 33 12.87 5.81 7.67
N CYS A 34 13.73 6.79 7.94
CA CYS A 34 13.99 7.95 7.10
C CYS A 34 12.75 8.56 6.41
N HIS A 35 11.99 9.40 7.12
CA HIS A 35 11.15 10.41 6.47
C HIS A 35 12.04 11.44 5.77
N GLY A 36 12.52 11.09 4.59
CA GLY A 36 12.94 12.05 3.57
C GLY A 36 11.73 12.57 2.80
N PRO A 37 11.89 13.67 2.02
CA PRO A 37 10.81 14.24 1.21
C PRO A 37 10.26 13.33 0.10
N ASP A 38 10.81 12.12 -0.07
CA ASP A 38 10.46 11.11 -1.08
C ASP A 38 9.56 9.98 -0.54
N ALA A 39 8.85 10.22 0.58
CA ALA A 39 7.94 9.24 1.14
C ALA A 39 6.75 8.99 0.19
N ASP A 40 6.53 7.71 -0.12
CA ASP A 40 5.40 7.24 -0.93
C ASP A 40 4.08 7.87 -0.47
N ILE A 41 3.22 8.23 -1.43
CA ILE A 41 1.90 8.75 -1.12
C ILE A 41 1.01 7.62 -0.57
N LEU A 42 0.74 7.65 0.74
CA LEU A 42 -0.11 6.67 1.40
C LEU A 42 -1.60 7.01 1.30
N CYS A 43 -2.40 5.95 1.18
CA CYS A 43 -3.84 5.98 1.10
C CYS A 43 -4.52 5.38 2.32
N SER A 44 -5.74 5.86 2.57
CA SER A 44 -6.67 5.27 3.51
C SER A 44 -6.99 3.83 3.08
N ASP A 45 -7.19 2.95 4.05
CA ASP A 45 -7.48 1.54 3.80
C ASP A 45 -8.69 1.36 2.84
N PRO A 46 -8.48 0.77 1.64
CA PRO A 46 -9.52 0.59 0.64
C PRO A 46 -10.48 -0.56 0.94
N ARG A 47 -10.16 -1.46 1.88
CA ARG A 47 -10.94 -2.70 2.13
C ARG A 47 -12.39 -2.40 2.54
N GLY A 48 -12.59 -1.41 3.40
CA GLY A 48 -13.93 -0.98 3.84
C GLY A 48 -14.76 -0.30 2.76
N ARG A 49 -14.19 -0.06 1.59
CA ARG A 49 -14.83 0.60 0.44
C ARG A 49 -15.11 -0.34 -0.72
N ALA A 50 -14.77 -1.62 -0.59
CA ALA A 50 -15.06 -2.64 -1.57
C ALA A 50 -16.58 -2.68 -1.88
N GLY A 51 -16.94 -2.82 -3.16
CA GLY A 51 -18.34 -2.87 -3.58
C GLY A 51 -19.06 -1.53 -3.54
N SER A 52 -18.33 -0.40 -3.42
CA SER A 52 -18.86 0.98 -3.52
C SER A 52 -18.15 1.77 -4.63
N TYR A 53 -18.76 2.86 -5.11
CA TYR A 53 -18.11 3.81 -6.02
C TYR A 53 -17.44 4.93 -5.23
N ILE A 54 -16.21 5.28 -5.60
CA ILE A 54 -15.41 6.32 -4.94
C ILE A 54 -15.28 7.55 -5.84
N GLY A 55 -15.93 8.66 -5.47
CA GLY A 55 -15.82 9.94 -6.18
C GLY A 55 -17.13 10.62 -6.55
N GLY A 56 -18.29 9.99 -6.32
CA GLY A 56 -19.61 10.57 -6.60
C GLY A 56 -19.96 10.66 -8.10
N ALA A 57 -21.22 10.46 -8.47
CA ALA A 57 -21.67 10.55 -9.87
C ALA A 57 -21.52 11.99 -10.44
N PRO A 58 -21.37 12.19 -11.76
CA PRO A 58 -21.37 11.18 -12.83
C PRO A 58 -20.00 10.62 -13.20
N ASP A 59 -18.90 11.35 -12.91
CA ASP A 59 -17.53 10.98 -13.32
C ASP A 59 -16.75 10.23 -12.22
N GLY A 60 -17.35 10.04 -11.05
CA GLY A 60 -16.75 9.34 -9.90
C GLY A 60 -16.51 7.85 -10.09
N CYS A 61 -16.82 7.28 -11.25
CA CYS A 61 -16.46 5.89 -11.56
C CYS A 61 -15.03 5.74 -12.07
N GLU A 62 -14.28 6.82 -12.28
CA GLU A 62 -12.91 6.77 -12.80
C GLU A 62 -11.86 6.26 -11.80
N CYS A 63 -10.77 5.70 -12.33
CA CYS A 63 -9.66 5.15 -11.55
C CYS A 63 -8.91 6.23 -10.74
N THR A 64 -8.74 7.42 -11.32
CA THR A 64 -8.06 8.54 -10.66
C THR A 64 -8.81 9.06 -9.45
N ASN A 65 -10.13 8.89 -9.40
CA ASN A 65 -10.94 9.35 -8.28
C ASN A 65 -10.71 8.53 -7.02
N VAL A 66 -10.40 7.24 -7.15
CA VAL A 66 -9.98 6.40 -6.01
C VAL A 66 -8.75 7.02 -5.35
N VAL A 67 -7.72 7.29 -6.16
CA VAL A 67 -6.47 7.85 -5.65
C VAL A 67 -6.66 9.25 -5.07
N LYS A 68 -7.37 10.14 -5.77
CA LYS A 68 -7.61 11.51 -5.28
C LYS A 68 -8.41 11.59 -3.99
N ASN A 69 -9.34 10.65 -3.76
CA ASN A 69 -10.21 10.67 -2.58
C ASN A 69 -9.63 9.91 -1.38
N LEU A 70 -8.78 8.90 -1.62
CA LEU A 70 -8.27 8.02 -0.56
C LEU A 70 -6.83 8.31 -0.20
N CYS A 71 -6.05 8.85 -1.12
CA CYS A 71 -4.61 9.05 -0.95
C CYS A 71 -4.30 10.47 -0.51
N SER A 72 -3.56 10.58 0.60
CA SER A 72 -3.07 11.87 1.09
C SER A 72 -2.24 12.54 -0.01
N ARG A 73 -2.30 13.86 -0.18
CA ARG A 73 -1.48 14.62 -1.16
C ARG A 73 -1.71 14.35 -2.66
N ALA A 74 -2.30 13.22 -3.07
CA ALA A 74 -2.60 12.92 -4.49
C ALA A 74 -3.92 13.53 -5.01
N TYR A 75 -4.58 14.39 -4.24
CA TYR A 75 -5.80 15.11 -4.64
C TYR A 75 -5.57 16.12 -5.79
N THR A 76 -4.31 16.38 -6.15
CA THR A 76 -3.92 17.29 -7.23
C THR A 76 -4.37 16.79 -8.61
N GLN A 77 -4.34 17.69 -9.60
CA GLN A 77 -4.60 17.31 -10.98
C GLN A 77 -3.55 16.30 -11.46
N THR A 78 -3.97 15.27 -12.20
CA THR A 78 -3.09 14.17 -12.65
C THR A 78 -1.91 14.64 -13.51
N ARG A 79 -2.01 15.81 -14.14
CA ARG A 79 -0.89 16.46 -14.85
C ARG A 79 0.28 16.86 -13.95
N ASN A 80 0.04 16.99 -12.65
CA ASN A 80 1.07 17.31 -11.65
C ASN A 80 1.69 16.05 -11.06
N TRP A 81 1.12 14.88 -11.30
CA TRP A 81 1.66 13.62 -10.81
C TRP A 81 2.95 13.31 -11.56
N LYS A 82 4.00 13.05 -10.77
CA LYS A 82 5.31 12.65 -11.25
C LYS A 82 5.48 11.16 -11.02
N ARG A 83 6.26 10.55 -11.92
CA ARG A 83 6.66 9.16 -11.83
C ARG A 83 7.68 9.01 -10.69
N GLY A 84 7.33 8.26 -9.66
CA GLY A 84 8.25 7.86 -8.59
C GLY A 84 8.90 6.51 -8.83
N THR A 85 8.97 5.71 -7.77
CA THR A 85 9.64 4.39 -7.77
C THR A 85 8.86 3.35 -8.55
N LYS A 86 9.55 2.53 -9.35
CA LYS A 86 8.93 1.43 -10.08
C LYS A 86 8.40 0.37 -9.13
N VAL A 87 7.13 -0.01 -9.25
CA VAL A 87 6.47 -0.92 -8.30
C VAL A 87 7.01 -2.33 -8.42
N TRP A 88 6.88 -2.92 -9.62
CA TRP A 88 7.37 -4.26 -9.87
C TRP A 88 8.90 -4.30 -9.76
N GLY A 89 9.40 -5.16 -8.87
CA GLY A 89 10.83 -5.28 -8.53
C GLY A 89 11.26 -4.54 -7.26
N ASN A 90 10.46 -3.60 -6.74
CA ASN A 90 10.72 -2.90 -5.46
C ASN A 90 9.61 -3.09 -4.43
N CYS A 91 8.85 -4.17 -4.55
CA CYS A 91 7.69 -4.48 -3.71
C CYS A 91 7.97 -4.45 -2.19
N ASN A 92 9.18 -4.85 -1.79
CA ASN A 92 9.64 -4.87 -0.42
C ASN A 92 9.96 -3.48 0.16
N ARG A 93 10.00 -2.45 -0.70
CA ARG A 93 10.28 -1.05 -0.33
C ARG A 93 9.04 -0.16 -0.44
N ILE A 94 7.96 -0.69 -1.02
CA ILE A 94 6.72 0.06 -1.24
C ILE A 94 5.72 -0.41 -0.19
N GLN A 95 5.25 0.55 0.59
CA GLN A 95 4.30 0.27 1.65
C GLN A 95 2.94 -0.15 1.08
N GLN A 96 2.25 -1.03 1.81
CA GLN A 96 0.85 -1.34 1.51
C GLN A 96 0.01 -0.05 1.56
N PHE A 97 -0.93 0.05 0.62
CA PHE A 97 -1.78 1.21 0.39
C PHE A 97 -1.07 2.45 -0.15
N THR A 98 0.05 2.27 -0.84
CA THR A 98 0.68 3.34 -1.64
C THR A 98 -0.11 3.64 -2.93
N ALA A 99 -0.21 4.91 -3.29
CA ALA A 99 -0.77 5.36 -4.55
C ALA A 99 0.17 5.05 -5.72
N ILE A 100 -0.34 4.37 -6.74
CA ILE A 100 0.42 3.98 -7.92
C ILE A 100 -0.31 4.35 -9.21
N ALA A 101 0.44 4.59 -10.27
CA ALA A 101 -0.10 4.87 -11.59
C ALA A 101 0.83 4.44 -12.71
N THR A 102 0.29 4.43 -13.94
CA THR A 102 1.07 4.17 -15.15
C THR A 102 1.62 5.46 -15.74
N PHE A 103 2.89 5.40 -16.14
CA PHE A 103 3.61 6.54 -16.72
C PHE A 103 4.35 6.12 -18.00
N PRO A 104 3.69 5.70 -19.10
CA PRO A 104 4.38 5.15 -20.27
C PRO A 104 5.39 6.11 -20.93
N SER A 105 5.13 7.42 -20.91
CA SER A 105 6.00 8.47 -21.50
C SER A 105 6.63 9.40 -20.46
N GLY A 106 6.61 9.03 -19.18
CA GLY A 106 7.10 9.86 -18.07
C GLY A 106 6.02 10.74 -17.42
N SER A 107 4.90 10.97 -18.11
CA SER A 107 3.70 11.60 -17.56
C SER A 107 2.60 10.58 -17.29
N TYR A 108 1.69 10.90 -16.38
CA TYR A 108 0.52 10.06 -16.10
C TYR A 108 -0.27 9.78 -17.36
N SER A 109 -0.46 8.49 -17.69
CA SER A 109 -1.32 8.07 -18.80
C SER A 109 -1.71 6.61 -18.61
N GLY A 110 -3.00 6.30 -18.65
CA GLY A 110 -3.54 4.94 -18.54
C GLY A 110 -4.40 4.75 -17.31
N HIS A 111 -3.79 4.36 -16.18
CA HIS A 111 -4.51 3.87 -15.00
C HIS A 111 -3.86 4.31 -13.69
N ALA A 112 -4.69 4.46 -12.66
CA ALA A 112 -4.28 4.76 -11.29
C ALA A 112 -4.94 3.76 -10.33
N ALA A 113 -4.20 3.34 -9.30
CA ALA A 113 -4.68 2.35 -8.34
C ALA A 113 -4.01 2.53 -6.97
N ILE A 114 -4.49 1.78 -5.98
CA ILE A 114 -3.85 1.68 -4.67
C ILE A 114 -3.16 0.32 -4.60
N PHE A 115 -1.85 0.32 -4.32
CA PHE A 115 -1.06 -0.89 -4.14
C PHE A 115 -1.48 -1.64 -2.88
N ASP A 116 -1.65 -2.96 -2.98
CA ASP A 116 -1.91 -3.82 -1.82
C ASP A 116 -0.67 -4.64 -1.49
N SER A 117 -0.23 -5.45 -2.45
CA SER A 117 0.92 -6.33 -2.28
C SER A 117 1.43 -6.85 -3.62
N CYS A 118 2.63 -7.44 -3.63
CA CYS A 118 3.09 -8.23 -4.76
C CYS A 118 2.74 -9.70 -4.60
N THR A 119 2.54 -10.36 -5.73
CA THR A 119 2.27 -11.78 -5.86
C THR A 119 3.34 -12.39 -6.76
N SER A 120 3.40 -13.73 -6.85
CA SER A 120 4.37 -14.40 -7.74
C SER A 120 4.23 -14.00 -9.21
N ASN A 121 3.03 -13.57 -9.63
CA ASN A 121 2.68 -13.37 -11.03
C ASN A 121 2.26 -11.92 -11.35
N GLY A 122 2.42 -10.98 -10.42
CA GLY A 122 1.81 -9.65 -10.57
C GLY A 122 1.74 -8.81 -9.30
N ILE A 123 1.10 -7.65 -9.41
CA ILE A 123 0.77 -6.79 -8.28
C ILE A 123 -0.73 -6.89 -7.97
N LYS A 124 -1.07 -7.02 -6.70
CA LYS A 124 -2.43 -6.89 -6.22
C LYS A 124 -2.71 -5.42 -5.95
N VAL A 125 -3.81 -4.93 -6.47
CA VAL A 125 -4.21 -3.52 -6.40
C VAL A 125 -5.69 -3.40 -6.07
N TRP A 126 -6.06 -2.24 -5.56
CA TRP A 126 -7.44 -1.80 -5.43
C TRP A 126 -7.71 -0.69 -6.43
N ASP A 127 -8.72 -0.89 -7.28
CA ASP A 127 -9.12 0.09 -8.27
C ASP A 127 -10.60 0.00 -8.62
N GLN A 128 -11.02 0.97 -9.43
CA GLN A 128 -12.33 1.02 -10.07
C GLN A 128 -12.16 1.70 -11.44
N TRP A 129 -13.06 1.43 -12.38
CA TRP A 129 -13.27 2.27 -13.57
C TRP A 129 -14.69 2.04 -14.09
N CYS A 130 -15.23 2.96 -14.89
CA CYS A 130 -16.62 2.90 -15.34
C CYS A 130 -16.97 1.59 -16.09
N GLY A 131 -16.01 0.98 -16.81
CA GLY A 131 -16.18 -0.31 -17.48
C GLY A 131 -16.05 -1.55 -16.58
N ARG A 132 -15.47 -1.44 -15.39
CA ARG A 132 -15.41 -2.53 -14.38
C ARG A 132 -16.56 -2.47 -13.39
N GLY A 133 -16.96 -1.26 -13.04
CA GLY A 133 -17.89 -1.01 -11.95
C GLY A 133 -17.19 -0.59 -10.67
N LYS A 134 -17.66 -1.14 -9.55
CA LYS A 134 -17.33 -0.67 -8.21
C LYS A 134 -15.89 -1.01 -7.80
N MET A 135 -15.42 -0.33 -6.75
CA MET A 135 -14.12 -0.57 -6.13
C MET A 135 -13.96 -2.04 -5.74
N ASP A 136 -12.88 -2.66 -6.20
CA ASP A 136 -12.57 -4.06 -5.90
C ASP A 136 -11.06 -4.31 -6.05
N SER A 137 -10.60 -5.41 -5.46
CA SER A 137 -9.21 -5.83 -5.60
C SER A 137 -9.02 -6.70 -6.85
N ARG A 138 -7.89 -6.56 -7.53
CA ARG A 138 -7.49 -7.46 -8.62
C ARG A 138 -5.98 -7.62 -8.70
N ILE A 139 -5.55 -8.67 -9.39
CA ILE A 139 -4.15 -8.89 -9.73
C ILE A 139 -3.89 -8.36 -11.14
N ILE A 140 -2.97 -7.41 -11.25
CA ILE A 140 -2.39 -6.98 -12.52
C ILE A 140 -1.17 -7.84 -12.77
N ARG A 141 -1.18 -8.62 -13.86
CA ARG A 141 -0.14 -9.62 -14.14
C ARG A 141 1.10 -8.99 -14.76
N VAL A 142 2.23 -9.65 -14.50
CA VAL A 142 3.52 -9.42 -15.19
C VAL A 142 3.50 -10.13 -16.53
N GLY A 143 4.22 -9.61 -17.52
CA GLY A 143 4.29 -10.15 -18.87
C GLY A 143 3.02 -9.91 -19.69
N ASN A 144 2.05 -9.16 -19.15
CA ASN A 144 0.90 -8.71 -19.90
C ASN A 144 1.32 -7.65 -20.92
N ASN A 145 0.67 -7.70 -22.09
CA ASN A 145 0.99 -6.89 -23.26
C ASN A 145 1.19 -5.41 -22.90
N TYR A 146 2.42 -4.90 -23.04
CA TYR A 146 2.77 -3.50 -22.74
C TYR A 146 2.03 -2.49 -23.63
N HIS A 147 1.38 -2.97 -24.71
CA HIS A 147 0.40 -2.21 -25.50
C HIS A 147 -0.78 -1.70 -24.67
N TYR A 148 -1.12 -2.34 -23.55
CA TYR A 148 -2.12 -1.89 -22.59
C TYR A 148 -1.46 -1.71 -21.21
N PRO A 149 -0.75 -0.58 -21.00
CA PRO A 149 0.04 -0.37 -19.77
C PRO A 149 -0.81 -0.49 -18.49
N SER A 150 -2.10 -0.18 -18.56
CA SER A 150 -3.06 -0.35 -17.46
C SER A 150 -3.20 -1.78 -16.92
N ASN A 151 -2.76 -2.80 -17.67
CA ASN A 151 -2.85 -4.22 -17.30
C ASN A 151 -1.49 -4.91 -17.17
N ALA A 152 -0.39 -4.17 -17.26
CA ALA A 152 0.97 -4.68 -17.13
C ALA A 152 1.57 -4.17 -15.82
N ALA A 153 1.88 -5.07 -14.89
CA ALA A 153 2.45 -4.72 -13.59
C ALA A 153 3.74 -3.89 -13.70
N GLU A 154 4.49 -4.10 -14.77
CA GLU A 154 5.76 -3.44 -15.07
C GLU A 154 5.61 -1.97 -15.49
N ALA A 155 4.39 -1.55 -15.83
CA ALA A 155 4.08 -0.18 -16.21
C ALA A 155 3.72 0.72 -15.01
N PHE A 156 3.59 0.16 -13.80
CA PHE A 156 3.20 0.90 -12.60
C PHE A 156 4.39 1.45 -11.81
N TYR A 157 4.24 2.69 -11.39
CA TYR A 157 5.17 3.44 -10.53
C TYR A 157 4.39 4.08 -9.38
N THR A 158 5.06 4.37 -8.27
CA THR A 158 4.49 5.19 -7.20
C THR A 158 4.27 6.62 -7.70
N ILE A 159 3.29 7.31 -7.11
CA ILE A 159 2.93 8.68 -7.46
C ILE A 159 3.67 9.64 -6.53
N GLU A 160 4.29 10.65 -7.12
CA GLU A 160 4.87 11.81 -6.43
C GLU A 160 4.16 13.09 -6.88
N VAL A 161 4.17 14.13 -6.02
CA VAL A 161 3.57 15.45 -6.33
C VAL A 161 4.57 16.57 -6.05
#